data_AF-A0A6I5P218-F1
#
_entry.id   AF-A0A6I5P218-F1
#
_cell.length_a   1.000
_cell.length_b   1.000
_cell.length_c   1.000
_cell.angle_alpha   90.00
_cell.angle_beta   90.00
_cell.angle_gamma   90.00
#
_symmetry.space_group_name_H-M   'P 1'
#
loop_
_entity.id
_entity.type
_entity.pdbx_description
1 polymer ?
#
loop_
_entity_poly.entity_id
_entity_poly.type
_entity_poly.pdbx_seq_one_letter_code
_entity_poly.pdbx_strand_id
1 'polypeptide(L)'
;MLHFKQLAVVLIGGAIAWMLAHLQPVHAQTPPNFQGRYIAAISDGDMRAYAYIDGQLGPPRGPDQLSLVTLPLPAAPTLTSSIEVSNSVINPVYSLVASQDGNTIFVAETKEAREPEDRLITDLDLGTTLRAIDVSDPTAPKVIADVTVGIDPQGVSLDASGTTLALATKEPETPLTFVRFENGEFGEPIQLPMRGFSPVAELPDQGMLPHHVEWHPTADVIAVNANFRGQVQFYQVMRDAQGNVSDVVPWGNRVVTSKWPMSGKFSPDGRFYVTNDLQWGPDVRGFYLNAPPSQLTVIELAPLRTEAEAQHFVVGGVSLPRHAESLAFSNDGTLIATSNIGQTWFSPGETGYSQSSLSLIQFDAMTGQVNHVGDWTFDGILPEGIEFDASDQYVVAGVFEYDTPEPRQGALEFWRVNRAGETPQLEPTDYVIATGPGAHSLIVVD
;
A
#
# COMPACT_ATOMS: atom_id res chain seq x y z
N MET A 1 -43.88 45.62 -37.12
CA MET A 1 -42.56 45.65 -36.42
C MET A 1 -42.66 45.77 -34.88
N LEU A 2 -43.85 45.75 -34.26
CA LEU A 2 -44.00 45.94 -32.80
C LEU A 2 -44.19 44.65 -31.98
N HIS A 3 -44.33 43.48 -32.60
CA HIS A 3 -44.58 42.21 -31.89
C HIS A 3 -43.35 41.30 -31.71
N PHE A 4 -42.21 41.64 -32.30
CA PHE A 4 -40.99 40.84 -32.17
C PHE A 4 -40.16 41.16 -30.91
N LYS A 5 -40.38 42.31 -30.27
CA LYS A 5 -39.59 42.73 -29.08
C LYS A 5 -40.08 42.14 -27.76
N GLN A 6 -41.35 41.73 -27.67
CA GLN A 6 -41.90 41.15 -26.43
C GLN A 6 -41.62 39.64 -26.28
N LEU A 7 -41.39 38.92 -27.40
CA LEU A 7 -41.07 37.49 -27.37
C LEU A 7 -39.62 37.23 -26.92
N ALA A 8 -38.69 38.13 -27.25
CA ALA A 8 -37.27 37.98 -26.90
C ALA A 8 -36.99 38.16 -25.40
N VAL A 9 -37.77 38.97 -24.69
CA VAL A 9 -37.56 39.23 -23.25
C VAL A 9 -38.04 38.05 -22.39
N VAL A 10 -39.07 37.33 -22.81
CA VAL A 10 -39.60 36.16 -22.09
C VAL A 10 -38.69 34.93 -22.26
N LEU A 11 -38.10 34.74 -23.44
CA LEU A 11 -37.18 33.62 -23.71
C LEU A 11 -35.83 33.78 -22.99
N ILE A 12 -35.31 35.00 -22.84
CA ILE A 12 -34.07 35.26 -22.10
C ILE A 12 -34.28 35.11 -20.58
N GLY A 13 -35.44 35.55 -20.06
CA GLY A 13 -35.79 35.36 -18.65
C GLY A 13 -35.98 33.88 -18.25
N GLY A 14 -36.56 33.07 -19.14
CA GLY A 14 -36.70 31.62 -18.95
C GLY A 14 -35.37 30.87 -18.97
N ALA A 15 -34.44 31.26 -19.86
CA ALA A 15 -33.11 30.63 -19.94
C ALA A 15 -32.24 30.91 -18.70
N ILE A 16 -32.33 32.12 -18.13
CA ILE A 16 -31.57 32.48 -16.92
C ILE A 16 -32.15 31.79 -15.67
N ALA A 17 -33.48 31.65 -15.56
CA ALA A 17 -34.11 30.92 -14.47
C ALA A 17 -33.83 29.40 -14.53
N TRP A 18 -33.67 28.83 -15.73
CA TRP A 18 -33.31 27.42 -15.91
C TRP A 18 -31.83 27.13 -15.60
N MET A 19 -30.92 28.07 -15.94
CA MET A 19 -29.51 28.00 -15.57
C MET A 19 -29.27 28.14 -14.06
N LEU A 20 -30.04 28.98 -13.36
CA LEU A 20 -29.92 29.16 -11.91
C LEU A 20 -30.54 28.00 -11.11
N ALA A 21 -31.48 27.23 -11.68
CA ALA A 21 -32.12 26.09 -11.02
C ALA A 21 -31.25 24.81 -11.00
N HIS A 22 -30.11 24.79 -11.70
CA HIS A 22 -29.19 23.65 -11.76
C HIS A 22 -27.84 23.92 -11.09
N LEU A 23 -27.65 25.10 -10.51
CA LEU A 23 -26.61 25.30 -9.50
C LEU A 23 -27.12 24.70 -8.20
N GLN A 24 -27.03 23.37 -8.07
CA GLN A 24 -27.08 22.78 -6.75
C GLN A 24 -25.96 23.44 -5.94
N PRO A 25 -26.23 23.93 -4.72
CA PRO A 25 -25.15 24.33 -3.85
C PRO A 25 -24.21 23.14 -3.75
N VAL A 26 -22.96 23.31 -4.20
CA VAL A 26 -21.89 22.40 -3.83
C VAL A 26 -21.89 22.45 -2.30
N HIS A 27 -22.47 21.44 -1.66
CA HIS A 27 -22.32 21.28 -0.23
C HIS A 27 -20.82 21.12 -0.02
N ALA A 28 -20.18 22.16 0.53
CA ALA A 28 -18.79 22.08 0.90
C ALA A 28 -18.67 20.88 1.84
N GLN A 29 -17.95 19.85 1.38
CA GLN A 29 -17.68 18.68 2.18
C GLN A 29 -16.97 19.17 3.44
N THR A 30 -17.44 18.75 4.61
CA THR A 30 -16.77 19.10 5.86
C THR A 30 -15.56 18.18 5.97
N PRO A 31 -14.31 18.71 5.94
CA PRO A 31 -13.15 17.85 6.01
C PRO A 31 -13.15 17.07 7.32
N PRO A 32 -12.83 15.76 7.31
CA PRO A 32 -12.67 15.01 8.54
C PRO A 32 -11.51 15.61 9.36
N ASN A 33 -11.60 15.49 10.69
CA ASN A 33 -10.52 15.93 11.58
C ASN A 33 -9.40 14.87 11.62
N PHE A 34 -8.85 14.59 10.44
CA PHE A 34 -7.79 13.62 10.22
C PHE A 34 -6.46 14.16 10.78
N GLN A 35 -5.80 13.40 11.65
CA GLN A 35 -4.59 13.83 12.36
C GLN A 35 -3.30 13.24 11.79
N GLY A 36 -2.22 13.99 11.96
CA GLY A 36 -0.88 13.74 11.44
C GLY A 36 -0.26 15.05 10.94
N ARG A 37 0.93 14.96 10.33
CA ARG A 37 1.63 16.04 9.62
C ARG A 37 1.22 16.12 8.15
N TYR A 38 1.24 14.99 7.44
CA TYR A 38 0.79 14.89 6.05
C TYR A 38 0.51 13.43 5.66
N ILE A 39 -0.17 13.25 4.52
CA ILE A 39 -0.36 11.97 3.83
C ILE A 39 0.51 12.00 2.59
N ALA A 40 1.21 10.90 2.33
CA ALA A 40 1.95 10.69 1.11
C ALA A 40 1.44 9.43 0.39
N ALA A 41 1.18 9.52 -0.90
CA ALA A 41 0.71 8.39 -1.69
C ALA A 41 1.38 8.37 -3.06
N ILE A 42 1.79 7.19 -3.52
CA ILE A 42 2.25 7.02 -4.91
C ILE A 42 1.10 6.54 -5.79
N SER A 43 1.19 6.87 -7.07
CA SER A 43 0.21 6.50 -8.08
C SER A 43 0.89 6.01 -9.36
N ASP A 44 0.33 4.96 -9.98
CA ASP A 44 0.77 4.34 -11.25
C ASP A 44 -0.02 4.94 -12.42
N GLY A 45 0.66 5.77 -13.22
CA GLY A 45 0.07 6.43 -14.37
C GLY A 45 0.12 5.64 -15.67
N ASP A 46 0.79 4.49 -15.62
CA ASP A 46 1.18 3.72 -16.79
C ASP A 46 0.10 2.74 -17.22
N MET A 47 -0.73 2.27 -16.28
CA MET A 47 -1.75 1.28 -16.54
C MET A 47 -3.18 1.63 -16.10
N ARG A 48 -4.14 0.87 -16.64
CA ARG A 48 -5.55 0.87 -16.21
C ARG A 48 -5.84 -0.33 -15.32
N ALA A 49 -6.85 -0.23 -14.46
CA ALA A 49 -7.22 -1.32 -13.55
C ALA A 49 -7.48 -2.66 -14.28
N TYR A 50 -8.06 -2.60 -15.48
CA TYR A 50 -8.34 -3.79 -16.30
C TYR A 50 -7.10 -4.49 -16.87
N ALA A 51 -5.91 -3.90 -16.75
CA ALA A 51 -4.67 -4.49 -17.24
C ALA A 51 -4.33 -5.81 -16.52
N TYR A 52 -4.82 -6.02 -15.29
CA TYR A 52 -4.76 -7.32 -14.60
C TYR A 52 -5.50 -8.45 -15.33
N ILE A 53 -6.40 -8.17 -16.28
CA ILE A 53 -7.09 -9.23 -17.04
C ILE A 53 -6.39 -9.54 -18.35
N ASP A 54 -6.12 -8.49 -19.12
CA ASP A 54 -5.70 -8.63 -20.51
C ASP A 54 -4.25 -8.24 -20.76
N GLY A 55 -3.55 -7.81 -19.71
CA GLY A 55 -2.18 -7.34 -19.77
C GLY A 55 -2.02 -6.01 -20.48
N GLN A 56 -3.07 -5.37 -20.99
CA GLN A 56 -2.96 -4.16 -21.80
C GLN A 56 -3.00 -2.90 -20.95
N LEU A 57 -1.92 -2.11 -21.03
CA LEU A 57 -1.75 -0.84 -20.32
C LEU A 57 -2.84 0.18 -20.67
N GLY A 58 -3.36 0.14 -21.90
CA GLY A 58 -4.29 1.15 -22.42
C GLY A 58 -3.58 2.44 -22.85
N PRO A 59 -4.33 3.52 -23.15
CA PRO A 59 -3.75 4.84 -23.41
C PRO A 59 -2.96 5.36 -22.20
N PRO A 60 -1.88 6.15 -22.39
CA PRO A 60 -1.20 6.81 -21.28
C PRO A 60 -2.15 7.73 -20.50
N ARG A 61 -2.06 7.73 -19.16
CA ARG A 61 -2.99 8.45 -18.27
C ARG A 61 -2.35 9.55 -17.45
N GLY A 62 -1.02 9.55 -17.36
CA GLY A 62 -0.21 10.50 -16.63
C GLY A 62 1.14 9.87 -16.30
N PRO A 63 2.08 10.63 -15.73
CA PRO A 63 3.27 10.05 -15.15
C PRO A 63 2.93 9.35 -13.83
N ASP A 64 3.78 8.42 -13.45
CA ASP A 64 3.88 7.96 -12.08
C ASP A 64 4.27 9.12 -11.15
N GLN A 65 3.64 9.19 -9.97
CA GLN A 65 3.84 10.33 -9.08
C GLN A 65 3.74 9.98 -7.60
N LEU A 66 4.51 10.70 -6.78
CA LEU A 66 4.28 10.87 -5.35
C LEU A 66 3.40 12.11 -5.14
N SER A 67 2.27 11.93 -4.45
CA SER A 67 1.30 12.98 -4.11
C SER A 67 1.35 13.27 -2.61
N LEU A 68 1.31 14.55 -2.22
CA LEU A 68 1.33 14.99 -0.81
C LEU A 68 0.06 15.75 -0.45
N VAL A 69 -0.47 15.48 0.74
CA VAL A 69 -1.60 16.21 1.36
C VAL A 69 -1.22 16.61 2.78
N THR A 70 -1.06 17.90 3.03
CA THR A 70 -0.77 18.44 4.36
C THR A 70 -2.00 18.46 5.26
N LEU A 71 -1.79 18.28 6.57
CA LEU A 71 -2.83 18.33 7.58
C LEU A 71 -2.80 19.66 8.36
N PRO A 72 -3.95 20.18 8.82
CA PRO A 72 -5.31 19.62 8.69
C PRO A 72 -5.82 19.64 7.24
N LEU A 73 -6.74 18.72 6.93
CA LEU A 73 -7.31 18.61 5.59
C LEU A 73 -7.99 19.93 5.14
N PRO A 74 -7.75 20.38 3.89
CA PRO A 74 -8.33 21.62 3.39
C PRO A 74 -9.84 21.54 3.22
N ALA A 75 -10.54 22.68 3.25
CA ALA A 75 -11.99 22.70 2.97
C ALA A 75 -12.35 22.26 1.54
N ALA A 76 -11.46 22.54 0.59
CA ALA A 76 -11.55 22.01 -0.77
C ALA A 76 -10.60 20.81 -0.87
N PRO A 77 -11.09 19.62 -1.26
CA PRO A 77 -10.27 18.41 -1.29
C PRO A 77 -9.27 18.46 -2.44
N THR A 78 -8.07 18.97 -2.15
CA THR A 78 -6.99 19.13 -3.12
C THR A 78 -5.67 18.65 -2.55
N LEU A 79 -4.80 18.14 -3.43
CA LEU A 79 -3.40 17.88 -3.09
C LEU A 79 -2.69 19.18 -2.67
N THR A 80 -1.69 19.03 -1.81
CA THR A 80 -0.73 20.11 -1.51
C THR A 80 0.29 20.24 -2.63
N SER A 81 0.83 19.12 -3.09
CA SER A 81 1.79 19.05 -4.20
C SER A 81 1.88 17.63 -4.75
N SER A 82 2.60 17.47 -5.86
CA SER A 82 3.04 16.18 -6.37
C SER A 82 4.40 16.30 -7.07
N ILE A 83 5.10 15.19 -7.21
CA ILE A 83 6.35 15.07 -7.96
C ILE A 83 6.37 13.73 -8.71
N GLU A 84 6.90 13.74 -9.93
CA GLU A 84 7.06 12.52 -10.73
C GLU A 84 8.09 11.59 -10.07
N VAL A 85 7.70 10.34 -9.84
CA VAL A 85 8.54 9.30 -9.24
C VAL A 85 8.07 7.96 -9.81
N SER A 86 8.91 7.29 -10.59
CA SER A 86 8.57 5.99 -11.17
C SER A 86 8.25 4.96 -10.09
N ASN A 87 7.14 4.26 -10.28
CA ASN A 87 6.62 3.22 -9.40
C ASN A 87 5.57 2.39 -10.15
N SER A 88 5.13 1.26 -9.61
CA SER A 88 4.04 0.51 -10.24
C SER A 88 3.27 -0.34 -9.25
N VAL A 89 1.96 -0.43 -9.53
CA VAL A 89 0.97 -1.21 -8.78
C VAL A 89 1.10 -2.72 -9.04
N ILE A 90 1.83 -3.14 -10.07
CA ILE A 90 1.98 -4.57 -10.43
C ILE A 90 2.68 -5.39 -9.32
N ASN A 91 3.22 -4.70 -8.32
CA ASN A 91 3.97 -5.23 -7.18
C ASN A 91 3.43 -4.64 -5.86
N PRO A 92 3.86 -5.18 -4.69
CA PRO A 92 3.16 -4.96 -3.42
C PRO A 92 2.99 -3.49 -3.02
N VAL A 93 1.91 -3.24 -2.29
CA VAL A 93 1.45 -1.97 -1.69
C VAL A 93 2.44 -1.28 -0.71
N TYR A 94 3.67 -1.75 -0.56
CA TYR A 94 4.67 -1.25 0.41
C TYR A 94 5.98 -0.81 -0.24
N SER A 95 5.88 -0.13 -1.37
CA SER A 95 7.00 0.46 -2.11
C SER A 95 7.39 1.87 -1.62
N LEU A 96 6.82 2.36 -0.51
CA LEU A 96 7.24 3.62 0.10
C LEU A 96 7.28 3.58 1.64
N VAL A 97 8.18 4.37 2.23
CA VAL A 97 8.31 4.56 3.69
C VAL A 97 8.88 5.95 4.00
N ALA A 98 8.54 6.55 5.15
CA ALA A 98 9.12 7.82 5.59
C ALA A 98 10.31 7.63 6.54
N SER A 99 11.21 8.62 6.55
CA SER A 99 12.17 8.81 7.64
C SER A 99 11.44 9.12 8.95
N GLN A 100 12.07 8.81 10.08
CA GLN A 100 11.48 9.02 11.41
C GLN A 100 11.12 10.48 11.71
N ASP A 101 11.86 11.43 11.12
CA ASP A 101 11.58 12.86 11.27
C ASP A 101 10.51 13.37 10.28
N GLY A 102 9.99 12.50 9.41
CA GLY A 102 8.98 12.83 8.42
C GLY A 102 9.45 13.87 7.41
N ASN A 103 10.76 14.01 7.17
CA ASN A 103 11.29 14.98 6.21
C ASN A 103 11.77 14.32 4.91
N THR A 104 11.88 13.00 4.88
CA THR A 104 12.27 12.24 3.69
C THR A 104 11.30 11.10 3.47
N ILE A 105 10.90 10.89 2.22
CA ILE A 105 10.18 9.69 1.77
C ILE A 105 11.12 8.88 0.90
N PHE A 106 11.14 7.58 1.10
CA PHE A 106 11.85 6.62 0.27
C PHE A 106 10.85 5.92 -0.62
N VAL A 107 11.12 5.83 -1.93
CA VAL A 107 10.28 5.12 -2.90
C VAL A 107 11.13 4.09 -3.65
N ALA A 108 10.71 2.83 -3.60
CA ALA A 108 11.28 1.74 -4.36
C ALA A 108 10.60 1.65 -5.74
N GLU A 109 11.40 1.72 -6.79
CA GLU A 109 10.95 1.61 -8.17
C GLU A 109 10.75 0.14 -8.53
N THR A 110 9.50 -0.34 -8.49
CA THR A 110 9.14 -1.71 -8.86
C THR A 110 9.27 -1.95 -10.38
N LYS A 111 8.83 -0.97 -11.17
CA LYS A 111 8.95 -0.92 -12.64
C LYS A 111 9.51 0.43 -13.06
N GLU A 112 10.24 0.45 -14.17
CA GLU A 112 10.61 1.70 -14.82
C GLU A 112 9.38 2.37 -15.44
N ALA A 113 9.48 3.67 -15.68
CA ALA A 113 8.40 4.42 -16.33
C ALA A 113 8.12 3.88 -17.73
N ARG A 114 6.84 3.86 -18.10
CA ARG A 114 6.39 3.43 -19.42
C ARG A 114 7.01 4.22 -20.56
N GLU A 115 7.53 3.50 -21.55
CA GLU A 115 8.00 4.06 -22.81
C GLU A 115 6.84 4.21 -23.84
N PRO A 116 6.95 5.14 -24.81
CA PRO A 116 5.89 5.40 -25.79
C PRO A 116 5.43 4.18 -26.61
N GLU A 117 6.29 3.19 -26.80
CA GLU A 117 6.02 1.93 -27.50
C GLU A 117 5.26 0.90 -26.66
N ASP A 118 5.32 0.99 -25.33
CA ASP A 118 4.81 -0.05 -24.44
C ASP A 118 3.29 -0.17 -24.52
N ARG A 119 2.82 -1.40 -24.67
CA ARG A 119 1.39 -1.73 -24.80
C ARG A 119 0.94 -2.73 -23.74
N LEU A 120 1.85 -3.55 -23.25
CA LEU A 120 1.60 -4.62 -22.30
C LEU A 120 2.34 -4.38 -20.98
N ILE A 121 1.81 -4.93 -19.89
CA ILE A 121 2.49 -5.00 -18.59
C ILE A 121 3.89 -5.62 -18.73
N THR A 122 4.03 -6.61 -19.61
CA THR A 122 5.30 -7.30 -19.87
C THR A 122 6.30 -6.50 -20.68
N ASP A 123 5.87 -5.37 -21.27
CA ASP A 123 6.77 -4.47 -21.99
C ASP A 123 7.50 -3.55 -21.00
N LEU A 124 6.94 -3.31 -19.80
CA LEU A 124 7.54 -2.46 -18.76
C LEU A 124 8.81 -3.10 -18.18
N ASP A 125 9.91 -2.37 -18.30
CA ASP A 125 11.21 -2.75 -17.74
C ASP A 125 11.16 -2.84 -16.20
N LEU A 126 11.98 -3.74 -15.65
CA LEU A 126 12.05 -3.97 -14.21
C LEU A 126 12.83 -2.84 -13.54
N GLY A 127 12.26 -2.27 -12.48
CA GLY A 127 12.92 -1.20 -11.75
C GLY A 127 14.13 -1.69 -10.96
N THR A 128 15.05 -0.78 -10.69
CA THR A 128 16.29 -1.08 -9.94
C THR A 128 16.67 0.03 -8.97
N THR A 129 15.80 1.02 -8.78
CA THR A 129 16.15 2.26 -8.11
C THR A 129 15.43 2.40 -6.77
N LEU A 130 16.16 2.84 -5.75
CA LEU A 130 15.58 3.42 -4.54
C LEU A 130 15.83 4.93 -4.55
N ARG A 131 14.78 5.73 -4.38
CA ARG A 131 14.86 7.20 -4.38
C ARG A 131 14.55 7.77 -3.01
N ALA A 132 15.27 8.81 -2.61
CA ALA A 132 14.96 9.63 -1.45
C ALA A 132 14.40 10.98 -1.90
N ILE A 133 13.25 11.37 -1.36
CA ILE A 133 12.53 12.59 -1.67
C ILE A 133 12.48 13.45 -0.40
N ASP A 134 13.08 14.63 -0.44
CA ASP A 134 12.95 15.64 0.62
C ASP A 134 11.55 16.26 0.55
N VAL A 135 10.84 16.15 1.66
CA VAL A 135 9.48 16.68 1.88
C VAL A 135 9.41 17.56 3.13
N SER A 136 10.54 18.07 3.60
CA SER A 136 10.60 19.05 4.69
C SER A 136 9.73 20.28 4.40
N ASP A 137 9.66 20.69 3.13
CA ASP A 137 8.62 21.56 2.57
C ASP A 137 7.66 20.73 1.69
N PRO A 138 6.48 20.32 2.20
CA PRO A 138 5.54 19.49 1.45
C PRO A 138 4.88 20.23 0.28
N THR A 139 5.10 21.54 0.11
CA THR A 139 4.64 22.30 -1.06
C THR A 139 5.63 22.26 -2.23
N ALA A 140 6.87 21.85 -1.97
CA ALA A 140 7.95 21.80 -2.96
C ALA A 140 8.85 20.56 -2.76
N PRO A 141 8.29 19.34 -2.85
CA PRO A 141 9.07 18.12 -2.73
C PRO A 141 10.15 18.02 -3.81
N LYS A 142 11.28 17.38 -3.50
CA LYS A 142 12.39 17.20 -4.45
C LYS A 142 13.09 15.86 -4.24
N VAL A 143 13.46 15.19 -5.33
CA VAL A 143 14.37 14.04 -5.26
C VAL A 143 15.75 14.56 -4.84
N ILE A 144 16.32 13.99 -3.78
CA ILE A 144 17.63 14.40 -3.22
C ILE A 144 18.73 13.36 -3.41
N ALA A 145 18.36 12.09 -3.56
CA ALA A 145 19.29 11.01 -3.84
C ALA A 145 18.58 9.85 -4.54
N ASP A 146 19.35 9.07 -5.28
CA ASP A 146 18.98 7.77 -5.82
C ASP A 146 20.13 6.79 -5.62
N VAL A 147 19.81 5.49 -5.61
CA VAL A 147 20.80 4.41 -5.56
C VAL A 147 20.25 3.19 -6.27
N THR A 148 21.10 2.51 -7.04
CA THR A 148 20.78 1.22 -7.64
C THR A 148 20.76 0.13 -6.56
N VAL A 149 19.63 -0.55 -6.42
CA VAL A 149 19.42 -1.69 -5.53
C VAL A 149 19.35 -2.99 -6.35
N GLY A 150 18.78 -4.07 -5.80
CA GLY A 150 18.48 -5.28 -6.57
C GLY A 150 17.32 -5.08 -7.56
N ILE A 151 17.21 -6.01 -8.50
CA ILE A 151 16.17 -6.00 -9.54
C ILE A 151 14.77 -6.13 -8.92
N ASP A 152 13.82 -5.37 -9.44
CA ASP A 152 12.40 -5.43 -9.11
C ASP A 152 12.13 -5.40 -7.59
N PRO A 153 12.52 -4.31 -6.89
CA PRO A 153 12.32 -4.18 -5.46
C PRO A 153 10.82 -4.19 -5.13
N GLN A 154 10.39 -5.20 -4.38
CA GLN A 154 8.99 -5.52 -4.08
C GLN A 154 8.45 -4.81 -2.83
N GLY A 155 9.33 -4.25 -2.00
CA GLY A 155 8.93 -3.52 -0.80
C GLY A 155 10.13 -2.90 -0.11
N VAL A 156 9.88 -1.86 0.68
CA VAL A 156 10.89 -1.12 1.43
C VAL A 156 10.42 -0.88 2.86
N SER A 157 11.31 -1.06 3.83
CA SER A 157 11.04 -0.81 5.24
C SER A 157 12.25 -0.13 5.88
N LEU A 158 12.02 0.72 6.88
CA LEU A 158 13.06 1.47 7.60
C LEU A 158 13.23 0.91 9.02
N ASP A 159 14.47 0.75 9.46
CA ASP A 159 14.76 0.23 10.78
C ASP A 159 14.36 1.20 11.91
N ALA A 160 14.26 0.67 13.13
CA ALA A 160 13.90 1.43 14.33
C ALA A 160 14.90 2.55 14.69
N SER A 161 16.10 2.56 14.09
CA SER A 161 17.07 3.65 14.26
C SER A 161 16.88 4.79 13.25
N GLY A 162 16.12 4.55 12.18
CA GLY A 162 15.85 5.53 11.13
C GLY A 162 17.00 5.70 10.14
N THR A 163 17.93 4.74 10.08
CA THR A 163 19.17 4.87 9.30
C THR A 163 19.34 3.81 8.23
N THR A 164 18.68 2.65 8.34
CA THR A 164 18.90 1.51 7.46
C THR A 164 17.58 1.06 6.83
N LEU A 165 17.51 1.15 5.50
CA LEU A 165 16.43 0.62 4.69
C LEU A 165 16.70 -0.85 4.37
N ALA A 166 15.67 -1.68 4.39
CA ALA A 166 15.70 -3.04 3.87
C ALA A 166 14.71 -3.17 2.72
N LEU A 167 15.11 -3.91 1.67
CA LEU A 167 14.31 -4.17 0.50
C LEU A 167 14.28 -5.65 0.17
N ALA A 168 13.09 -6.14 -0.18
CA ALA A 168 12.90 -7.44 -0.82
C ALA A 168 13.04 -7.23 -2.34
N THR A 169 13.95 -7.93 -2.98
CA THR A 169 14.25 -7.79 -4.42
C THR A 169 14.14 -9.15 -5.12
N LYS A 170 14.02 -9.13 -6.44
CA LYS A 170 14.06 -10.32 -7.30
C LYS A 170 15.47 -10.68 -7.78
N GLU A 171 16.51 -10.14 -7.14
CA GLU A 171 17.89 -10.54 -7.42
C GLU A 171 18.10 -12.02 -7.05
N PRO A 172 18.46 -12.89 -8.00
CA PRO A 172 18.76 -14.29 -7.71
C PRO A 172 19.91 -14.41 -6.69
N GLU A 173 19.84 -15.42 -5.83
CA GLU A 173 20.82 -15.72 -4.77
C GLU A 173 20.90 -14.68 -3.62
N THR A 174 20.75 -13.38 -3.87
CA THR A 174 20.87 -12.31 -2.85
C THR A 174 19.67 -11.35 -2.82
N PRO A 175 18.46 -11.84 -2.54
CA PRO A 175 17.25 -11.05 -2.70
C PRO A 175 17.01 -10.00 -1.61
N LEU A 176 17.79 -10.00 -0.51
CA LEU A 176 17.64 -9.01 0.56
C LEU A 176 18.67 -7.90 0.37
N THR A 177 18.21 -6.67 0.11
CA THR A 177 19.09 -5.50 -0.04
C THR A 177 18.98 -4.59 1.18
N PHE A 178 20.10 -4.13 1.72
CA PHE A 178 20.16 -3.16 2.82
C PHE A 178 20.90 -1.91 2.37
N VAL A 179 20.35 -0.74 2.68
CA VAL A 179 20.94 0.55 2.28
C VAL A 179 20.91 1.49 3.48
N ARG A 180 22.06 2.06 3.85
CA ARG A 180 22.08 3.15 4.84
C ARG A 180 21.69 4.47 4.20
N PHE A 181 21.00 5.32 4.93
CA PHE A 181 20.71 6.69 4.52
C PHE A 181 21.02 7.66 5.65
N GLU A 182 21.99 8.54 5.43
CA GLU A 182 22.43 9.52 6.42
C GLU A 182 22.83 10.82 5.72
N ASN A 183 22.50 11.95 6.34
CA ASN A 183 22.85 13.29 5.83
C ASN A 183 22.38 13.57 4.39
N GLY A 184 21.26 12.97 3.96
CA GLY A 184 20.69 13.18 2.63
C GLY A 184 21.29 12.30 1.53
N GLU A 185 22.15 11.34 1.87
CA GLU A 185 22.84 10.47 0.92
C GLU A 185 22.64 8.99 1.24
N PHE A 186 22.55 8.16 0.21
CA PHE A 186 22.60 6.70 0.34
C PHE A 186 24.04 6.21 0.47
N GLY A 187 24.26 5.23 1.36
CA GLY A 187 25.47 4.43 1.39
C GLY A 187 25.48 3.33 0.31
N GLU A 188 26.57 2.57 0.24
CA GLU A 188 26.66 1.41 -0.66
C GLU A 188 25.64 0.32 -0.26
N PRO A 189 24.81 -0.16 -1.20
CA PRO A 189 23.87 -1.25 -0.95
C PRO A 189 24.58 -2.57 -0.65
N ILE A 190 24.03 -3.32 0.31
CA ILE A 190 24.53 -4.63 0.72
C ILE A 190 23.46 -5.66 0.40
N GLN A 191 23.75 -6.56 -0.53
CA GLN A 191 22.86 -7.64 -0.94
C GLN A 191 23.23 -8.95 -0.26
N LEU A 192 22.26 -9.60 0.36
CA LEU A 192 22.44 -10.80 1.18
C LEU A 192 21.46 -11.91 0.79
N PRO A 193 21.86 -13.18 0.93
CA PRO A 193 20.99 -14.31 0.66
C PRO A 193 19.93 -14.49 1.76
N MET A 194 18.79 -15.05 1.39
CA MET A 194 17.83 -15.61 2.35
C MET A 194 18.37 -16.92 2.93
N ARG A 195 19.19 -16.82 3.99
CA ARG A 195 19.79 -17.99 4.64
C ARG A 195 18.73 -18.94 5.19
N GLY A 196 19.04 -20.23 5.20
CA GLY A 196 18.12 -21.25 5.70
C GLY A 196 17.03 -21.66 4.72
N PHE A 197 16.92 -21.02 3.55
CA PHE A 197 16.11 -21.49 2.43
C PHE A 197 16.94 -22.41 1.52
N SER A 198 16.29 -23.42 0.97
CA SER A 198 16.86 -24.29 -0.06
C SER A 198 15.90 -24.34 -1.25
N PRO A 199 16.39 -24.25 -2.49
CA PRO A 199 15.56 -24.28 -3.69
C PRO A 199 14.51 -25.39 -3.71
N VAL A 200 13.31 -25.07 -4.19
CA VAL A 200 12.22 -26.04 -4.44
C VAL A 200 11.91 -26.01 -5.93
N ALA A 201 12.29 -27.06 -6.66
CA ALA A 201 12.28 -27.08 -8.12
C ALA A 201 10.88 -26.89 -8.73
N GLU A 202 9.84 -27.28 -8.01
CA GLU A 202 8.45 -27.21 -8.46
C GLU A 202 7.83 -25.81 -8.31
N LEU A 203 8.50 -24.89 -7.60
CA LEU A 203 8.01 -23.54 -7.39
C LEU A 203 8.63 -22.56 -8.39
N PRO A 204 7.87 -21.57 -8.87
CA PRO A 204 8.43 -20.42 -9.58
C PRO A 204 9.55 -19.77 -8.75
N ASP A 205 10.60 -19.31 -9.45
CA ASP A 205 11.84 -18.78 -8.87
C ASP A 205 12.46 -19.69 -7.80
N GLN A 206 12.18 -20.99 -7.90
CA GLN A 206 12.57 -22.01 -6.93
C GLN A 206 12.06 -21.73 -5.50
N GLY A 207 11.04 -20.86 -5.38
CA GLY A 207 10.53 -20.31 -4.14
C GLY A 207 11.56 -19.51 -3.34
N MET A 208 12.57 -18.93 -3.98
CA MET A 208 13.69 -18.26 -3.31
C MET A 208 13.55 -16.74 -3.25
N LEU A 209 12.62 -16.15 -4.01
CA LEU A 209 12.45 -14.70 -4.09
C LEU A 209 11.31 -14.24 -3.17
N PRO A 210 11.57 -13.31 -2.24
CA PRO A 210 10.56 -12.71 -1.39
C PRO A 210 9.70 -11.71 -2.17
N HIS A 211 8.58 -11.31 -1.58
CA HIS A 211 7.84 -10.11 -2.02
C HIS A 211 7.80 -9.02 -0.96
N HIS A 212 8.01 -9.33 0.31
CA HIS A 212 7.88 -8.33 1.35
C HIS A 212 8.92 -8.53 2.42
N VAL A 213 9.41 -7.40 2.94
CA VAL A 213 10.30 -7.30 4.08
C VAL A 213 9.76 -6.20 4.99
N GLU A 214 9.78 -6.45 6.29
CA GLU A 214 9.41 -5.46 7.31
C GLU A 214 10.40 -5.51 8.46
N TRP A 215 10.82 -4.35 8.96
CA TRP A 215 11.60 -4.25 10.18
C TRP A 215 10.73 -4.40 11.43
N HIS A 216 11.25 -5.11 12.42
CA HIS A 216 10.68 -5.13 13.75
C HIS A 216 10.76 -3.70 14.36
N PRO A 217 9.70 -3.21 15.03
CA PRO A 217 9.58 -1.80 15.42
C PRO A 217 10.65 -1.33 16.42
N THR A 218 11.33 -2.25 17.10
CA THR A 218 12.33 -1.92 18.13
C THR A 218 13.62 -2.73 18.08
N ALA A 219 13.84 -3.58 17.07
CA ALA A 219 14.95 -4.53 17.07
C ALA A 219 15.57 -4.70 15.69
N ASP A 220 16.83 -5.12 15.66
CA ASP A 220 17.52 -5.53 14.43
C ASP A 220 17.03 -6.91 13.96
N VAL A 221 15.73 -6.98 13.68
CA VAL A 221 15.03 -8.16 13.18
C VAL A 221 14.19 -7.73 12.00
N ILE A 222 14.19 -8.54 10.95
CA ILE A 222 13.26 -8.39 9.82
C ILE A 222 12.37 -9.62 9.69
N ALA A 223 11.12 -9.40 9.30
CA ALA A 223 10.24 -10.43 8.75
C ALA A 223 10.35 -10.42 7.23
N VAL A 224 10.34 -11.60 6.61
CA VAL A 224 10.40 -11.77 5.16
C VAL A 224 9.32 -12.74 4.73
N ASN A 225 8.43 -12.30 3.84
CA ASN A 225 7.39 -13.13 3.25
C ASN A 225 7.93 -13.86 2.01
N ALA A 226 7.84 -15.19 2.03
CA ALA A 226 8.18 -16.07 0.92
C ALA A 226 6.90 -16.67 0.30
N ASN A 227 6.31 -15.92 -0.63
CA ASN A 227 4.93 -16.09 -1.09
C ASN A 227 4.66 -17.46 -1.69
N PHE A 228 5.52 -17.88 -2.63
CA PHE A 228 5.43 -19.19 -3.28
C PHE A 228 5.59 -20.36 -2.30
N ARG A 229 6.16 -20.12 -1.12
CA ARG A 229 6.29 -21.13 -0.06
C ARG A 229 5.14 -21.14 0.93
N GLY A 230 4.28 -20.10 0.94
CA GLY A 230 3.30 -19.91 2.02
C GLY A 230 3.97 -19.80 3.38
N GLN A 231 5.07 -19.05 3.45
CA GLN A 231 5.92 -18.97 4.65
C GLN A 231 6.35 -17.54 4.96
N VAL A 232 6.52 -17.28 6.26
CA VAL A 232 7.24 -16.12 6.79
C VAL A 232 8.50 -16.63 7.49
N GLN A 233 9.63 -15.97 7.26
CA GLN A 233 10.87 -16.20 8.00
C GLN A 233 11.33 -14.91 8.66
N PHE A 234 11.78 -15.02 9.90
CA PHE A 234 12.39 -13.92 10.61
C PHE A 234 13.92 -14.04 10.59
N TYR A 235 14.61 -12.92 10.46
CA TYR A 235 16.07 -12.87 10.49
C TYR A 235 16.52 -11.83 11.50
N GLN A 236 17.57 -12.16 12.25
CA GLN A 236 18.33 -11.16 12.97
C GLN A 236 19.36 -10.54 12.01
N VAL A 237 19.41 -9.22 11.99
CA VAL A 237 20.32 -8.45 11.15
C VAL A 237 21.60 -8.19 11.92
N MET A 238 22.71 -8.69 11.40
CA MET A 238 24.03 -8.59 12.04
C MET A 238 24.75 -7.35 11.53
N ARG A 239 25.24 -6.52 12.44
CA ARG A 239 25.97 -5.29 12.09
C ARG A 239 27.46 -5.40 12.41
N ASP A 240 28.28 -4.75 11.61
CA ASP A 240 29.71 -4.57 11.89
C ASP A 240 29.94 -3.50 12.99
N ALA A 241 31.21 -3.24 13.31
CA ALA A 241 31.57 -2.24 14.32
C ALA A 241 31.25 -0.79 13.91
N GLN A 242 30.96 -0.55 12.63
CA GLN A 242 30.59 0.74 12.05
C GLN A 242 29.06 0.89 11.96
N GLY A 243 28.30 -0.15 12.31
CA GLY A 243 26.84 -0.17 12.24
C GLY A 243 26.29 -0.54 10.85
N ASN A 244 27.14 -0.92 9.90
CA ASN A 244 26.69 -1.42 8.61
C ASN A 244 26.16 -2.83 8.75
N VAL A 245 25.13 -3.18 7.97
CA VAL A 245 24.69 -4.57 7.87
C VAL A 245 25.82 -5.42 7.29
N SER A 246 26.09 -6.56 7.90
CA SER A 246 27.19 -7.46 7.53
C SER A 246 26.71 -8.87 7.22
N ASP A 247 25.59 -9.29 7.79
CA ASP A 247 24.96 -10.58 7.54
C ASP A 247 23.49 -10.57 8.00
N VAL A 248 22.75 -11.59 7.58
CA VAL A 248 21.44 -11.94 8.14
C VAL A 248 21.46 -13.38 8.58
N VAL A 249 21.02 -13.65 9.80
CA VAL A 249 20.96 -15.01 10.35
C VAL A 249 19.52 -15.36 10.69
N PRO A 250 19.04 -16.57 10.34
CA PRO A 250 17.68 -16.98 10.67
C PRO A 250 17.44 -16.85 12.18
N TRP A 251 16.38 -16.14 12.53
CA TRP A 251 15.90 -16.07 13.91
C TRP A 251 14.69 -16.99 14.03
N GLY A 252 14.90 -18.12 14.70
CA GLY A 252 13.87 -19.14 14.93
C GLY A 252 13.44 -19.95 13.70
N ASN A 253 12.30 -20.62 13.82
CA ASN A 253 11.73 -21.46 12.76
C ASN A 253 11.06 -20.63 11.64
N ARG A 254 10.96 -21.23 10.46
CA ARG A 254 10.00 -20.80 9.43
C ARG A 254 8.59 -21.04 9.94
N VAL A 255 7.72 -20.07 9.70
CA VAL A 255 6.31 -20.19 10.03
C VAL A 255 5.54 -20.43 8.74
N VAL A 256 4.83 -21.55 8.68
CA VAL A 256 3.89 -21.82 7.59
C VAL A 256 2.62 -21.00 7.84
N THR A 257 2.24 -20.19 6.87
CA THR A 257 1.04 -19.36 6.88
C THR A 257 -0.02 -20.00 5.99
N SER A 258 -1.01 -19.22 5.55
CA SER A 258 -1.81 -19.62 4.41
C SER A 258 -1.07 -19.31 3.10
N LYS A 259 -1.74 -19.57 1.98
CA LYS A 259 -1.16 -19.46 0.64
C LYS A 259 -0.98 -18.00 0.22
N TRP A 260 0.21 -17.69 -0.32
CA TRP A 260 0.61 -16.36 -0.81
C TRP A 260 0.55 -15.24 0.25
N PRO A 261 1.37 -15.30 1.32
CA PRO A 261 1.56 -14.16 2.23
C PRO A 261 2.14 -12.99 1.44
N MET A 262 1.30 -12.03 1.07
CA MET A 262 1.68 -10.93 0.19
C MET A 262 2.41 -9.84 0.96
N SER A 263 1.83 -9.45 2.08
CA SER A 263 2.15 -8.21 2.78
C SER A 263 2.05 -8.44 4.28
N GLY A 264 2.80 -7.69 5.09
CA GLY A 264 2.86 -7.93 6.53
C GLY A 264 3.18 -6.68 7.36
N LYS A 265 2.82 -6.71 8.65
CA LYS A 265 3.21 -5.70 9.65
C LYS A 265 3.43 -6.37 10.99
N PHE A 266 4.38 -5.83 11.76
CA PHE A 266 4.44 -6.13 13.19
C PHE A 266 3.31 -5.39 13.93
N SER A 267 2.83 -5.98 15.02
CA SER A 267 2.04 -5.22 15.99
C SER A 267 2.89 -4.05 16.53
N PRO A 268 2.29 -2.94 17.00
CA PRO A 268 3.04 -1.79 17.48
C PRO A 268 4.06 -2.11 18.59
N ASP A 269 3.79 -3.14 19.39
CA ASP A 269 4.69 -3.62 20.45
C ASP A 269 5.71 -4.68 19.98
N GLY A 270 5.66 -5.07 18.71
CA GLY A 270 6.56 -6.03 18.08
C GLY A 270 6.34 -7.50 18.47
N ARG A 271 5.36 -7.83 19.32
CA ARG A 271 5.16 -9.22 19.79
C ARG A 271 4.55 -10.14 18.76
N PHE A 272 3.84 -9.58 17.78
CA PHE A 272 3.19 -10.32 16.72
C PHE A 272 3.60 -9.80 15.36
N TYR A 273 3.53 -10.68 14.38
CA TYR A 273 3.58 -10.33 12.96
C TYR A 273 2.29 -10.80 12.31
N VAL A 274 1.65 -9.92 11.56
CA VAL A 274 0.40 -10.19 10.86
C VAL A 274 0.65 -10.11 9.37
N THR A 275 0.14 -11.08 8.62
CA THR A 275 0.24 -11.13 7.16
C THR A 275 -1.11 -11.36 6.52
N ASN A 276 -1.32 -10.73 5.37
CA ASN A 276 -2.43 -11.04 4.49
C ASN A 276 -2.02 -12.06 3.42
N ASP A 277 -2.75 -13.16 3.38
CA ASP A 277 -2.48 -14.32 2.54
C ASP A 277 -3.54 -14.40 1.42
N LEU A 278 -3.18 -14.04 0.19
CA LEU A 278 -4.14 -13.79 -0.90
C LEU A 278 -4.72 -15.04 -1.55
N GLN A 279 -4.21 -16.22 -1.21
CA GLN A 279 -4.59 -17.50 -1.80
C GLN A 279 -4.22 -17.67 -3.28
N TRP A 280 -3.33 -16.82 -3.82
CA TRP A 280 -2.86 -16.89 -5.21
C TRP A 280 -1.88 -18.03 -5.44
N GLY A 281 -1.89 -18.60 -6.64
CA GLY A 281 -0.88 -19.59 -7.03
C GLY A 281 -1.19 -20.34 -8.33
N PRO A 282 -0.30 -21.26 -8.73
CA PRO A 282 -0.41 -21.97 -10.01
C PRO A 282 -1.67 -22.83 -10.19
N ASP A 283 -2.29 -23.24 -9.09
CA ASP A 283 -3.55 -23.99 -9.00
C ASP A 283 -4.79 -23.08 -9.04
N VAL A 284 -4.64 -21.76 -9.08
CA VAL A 284 -5.71 -20.79 -9.29
C VAL A 284 -5.73 -20.39 -10.76
N ARG A 285 -6.94 -20.28 -11.33
CA ARG A 285 -7.11 -19.85 -12.74
C ARG A 285 -6.42 -18.50 -12.95
N GLY A 286 -5.56 -18.40 -13.96
CA GLY A 286 -4.85 -17.14 -14.24
C GLY A 286 -4.05 -16.62 -13.05
N PHE A 287 -3.56 -17.52 -12.18
CA PHE A 287 -2.79 -17.24 -10.95
C PHE A 287 -3.55 -16.61 -9.78
N TYR A 288 -4.46 -15.69 -10.07
CA TYR A 288 -5.23 -14.94 -9.06
C TYR A 288 -6.72 -14.85 -9.38
N LEU A 289 -7.16 -15.14 -10.60
CA LEU A 289 -8.57 -14.99 -10.98
C LEU A 289 -9.47 -15.93 -10.19
N ASN A 290 -10.44 -15.37 -9.47
CA ASN A 290 -11.32 -16.09 -8.54
C ASN A 290 -10.58 -16.84 -7.42
N ALA A 291 -9.39 -16.36 -7.01
CA ALA A 291 -8.69 -16.85 -5.82
C ALA A 291 -9.64 -16.84 -4.61
N PRO A 292 -9.66 -17.90 -3.77
CA PRO A 292 -10.51 -17.95 -2.58
C PRO A 292 -10.40 -16.71 -1.68
N PRO A 293 -11.36 -16.48 -0.76
CA PRO A 293 -11.25 -15.41 0.23
C PRO A 293 -9.86 -15.38 0.89
N SER A 294 -9.27 -14.18 1.04
CA SER A 294 -7.96 -14.02 1.68
C SER A 294 -7.99 -14.51 3.12
N GLN A 295 -6.83 -14.81 3.68
CA GLN A 295 -6.69 -15.12 5.11
C GLN A 295 -5.73 -14.13 5.75
N LEU A 296 -6.12 -13.56 6.88
CA LEU A 296 -5.20 -12.86 7.77
C LEU A 296 -4.62 -13.90 8.73
N THR A 297 -3.30 -13.98 8.82
CA THR A 297 -2.58 -14.89 9.72
C THR A 297 -1.82 -14.09 10.77
N VAL A 298 -1.98 -14.44 12.05
CA VAL A 298 -1.25 -13.83 13.17
C VAL A 298 -0.19 -14.79 13.69
N ILE A 299 1.06 -14.33 13.72
CA ILE A 299 2.23 -15.05 14.20
C ILE A 299 2.70 -14.41 15.50
N GLU A 300 2.69 -15.15 16.61
CA GLU A 300 3.36 -14.76 17.85
C GLU A 300 4.86 -15.02 17.71
N LEU A 301 5.67 -14.03 18.09
CA LEU A 301 7.12 -14.13 18.03
C LEU A 301 7.72 -14.66 19.33
N ALA A 302 8.82 -15.39 19.18
CA ALA A 302 9.70 -15.66 20.31
C ALA A 302 10.16 -14.32 20.95
N PRO A 303 10.41 -14.28 22.27
CA PRO A 303 11.04 -13.12 22.88
C PRO A 303 12.37 -12.78 22.21
N LEU A 304 12.61 -11.50 21.92
CA LEU A 304 13.79 -11.00 21.19
C LEU A 304 15.16 -11.45 21.76
N ARG A 305 15.22 -11.84 23.04
CA ARG A 305 16.46 -12.26 23.71
C ARG A 305 16.77 -13.75 23.55
N THR A 306 15.92 -14.51 22.87
CA THR A 306 16.07 -15.95 22.66
C THR A 306 16.59 -16.18 21.24
N GLU A 307 17.89 -16.47 21.07
CA GLU A 307 18.48 -16.66 19.73
C GLU A 307 18.56 -18.15 19.33
N ALA A 308 19.08 -19.03 20.19
CA ALA A 308 19.39 -20.41 19.82
C ALA A 308 18.18 -21.36 19.74
N GLU A 309 17.01 -20.95 20.25
CA GLU A 309 15.79 -21.77 20.32
C GLU A 309 14.50 -20.96 20.07
N ALA A 310 14.59 -19.83 19.36
CA ALA A 310 13.40 -19.04 19.03
C ALA A 310 12.36 -19.89 18.31
N GLN A 311 11.13 -19.92 18.84
CA GLN A 311 9.99 -20.53 18.19
C GLN A 311 8.86 -19.53 18.05
N HIS A 312 8.39 -19.39 16.82
CA HIS A 312 7.29 -18.53 16.42
C HIS A 312 6.08 -19.41 16.07
N PHE A 313 4.89 -18.97 16.45
CA PHE A 313 3.67 -19.78 16.33
C PHE A 313 2.56 -19.00 15.66
N VAL A 314 1.83 -19.65 14.76
CA VAL A 314 0.53 -19.12 14.33
C VAL A 314 -0.43 -19.24 15.51
N VAL A 315 -0.93 -18.11 16.00
CA VAL A 315 -1.81 -18.03 17.18
C VAL A 315 -3.23 -17.58 16.83
N GLY A 316 -3.42 -16.98 15.66
CA GLY A 316 -4.72 -16.46 15.24
C GLY A 316 -4.82 -16.33 13.73
N GLY A 317 -6.05 -16.13 13.28
CA GLY A 317 -6.34 -15.79 11.90
C GLY A 317 -7.83 -15.65 11.65
N VAL A 318 -8.17 -14.92 10.59
CA VAL A 318 -9.56 -14.70 10.15
C VAL A 318 -9.64 -14.72 8.63
N SER A 319 -10.78 -15.17 8.10
CA SER A 319 -11.07 -15.03 6.67
C SER A 319 -11.43 -13.59 6.37
N LEU A 320 -10.92 -13.07 5.27
CA LEU A 320 -11.21 -11.75 4.74
C LEU A 320 -11.86 -11.87 3.36
N PRO A 321 -12.45 -10.79 2.82
CA PRO A 321 -12.79 -10.71 1.42
C PRO A 321 -11.59 -11.01 0.50
N ARG A 322 -11.87 -11.25 -0.78
CA ARG A 322 -10.82 -11.66 -1.72
C ARG A 322 -9.83 -10.53 -1.94
N HIS A 323 -8.56 -10.90 -2.08
CA HIS A 323 -7.49 -10.00 -2.44
C HIS A 323 -7.29 -8.84 -1.43
N ALA A 324 -7.24 -9.19 -0.15
CA ALA A 324 -6.84 -8.28 0.94
C ALA A 324 -5.34 -7.95 0.85
N GLU A 325 -4.94 -6.87 0.19
CA GLU A 325 -3.53 -6.67 -0.18
C GLU A 325 -2.71 -5.88 0.84
N SER A 326 -3.27 -4.87 1.48
CA SER A 326 -2.61 -4.07 2.51
C SER A 326 -3.14 -4.34 3.91
N LEU A 327 -2.41 -3.92 4.92
CA LEU A 327 -2.85 -3.92 6.30
C LEU A 327 -2.21 -2.79 7.10
N ALA A 328 -3.01 -2.13 7.94
CA ALA A 328 -2.55 -1.12 8.87
C ALA A 328 -2.99 -1.48 10.28
N PHE A 329 -2.12 -1.24 11.26
CA PHE A 329 -2.48 -1.26 12.67
C PHE A 329 -2.93 0.12 13.11
N SER A 330 -3.93 0.18 14.00
CA SER A 330 -4.12 1.40 14.79
C SER A 330 -2.91 1.63 15.71
N ASN A 331 -2.61 2.87 16.02
CA ASN A 331 -1.49 3.26 16.88
C ASN A 331 -1.61 2.65 18.28
N ASP A 332 -2.82 2.53 18.80
CA ASP A 332 -3.10 1.83 20.06
C ASP A 332 -2.96 0.30 20.00
N GLY A 333 -2.76 -0.26 18.81
CA GLY A 333 -2.57 -1.68 18.55
C GLY A 333 -3.82 -2.52 18.84
N THR A 334 -5.02 -1.95 18.80
CA THR A 334 -6.28 -2.68 19.09
C THR A 334 -7.09 -3.01 17.85
N LEU A 335 -6.79 -2.40 16.71
CA LEU A 335 -7.46 -2.61 15.44
C LEU A 335 -6.44 -2.89 14.34
N ILE A 336 -6.89 -3.69 13.36
CA ILE A 336 -6.25 -3.85 12.06
C ILE A 336 -7.27 -3.46 11.01
N ALA A 337 -6.87 -2.65 10.03
CA ALA A 337 -7.66 -2.35 8.85
C ALA A 337 -6.95 -2.90 7.61
N THR A 338 -7.71 -3.33 6.61
CA THR A 338 -7.18 -3.87 5.35
C THR A 338 -8.07 -3.43 4.19
N SER A 339 -7.45 -3.10 3.06
CA SER A 339 -8.18 -2.91 1.81
C SER A 339 -8.28 -4.23 1.06
N ASN A 340 -9.48 -4.50 0.53
CA ASN A 340 -9.75 -5.67 -0.28
C ASN A 340 -10.12 -5.19 -1.68
N ILE A 341 -9.30 -5.51 -2.66
CA ILE A 341 -9.56 -5.11 -4.05
C ILE A 341 -10.78 -5.83 -4.63
N GLY A 342 -11.16 -6.98 -4.08
CA GLY A 342 -12.25 -7.77 -4.62
C GLY A 342 -11.87 -8.31 -6.00
N GLN A 343 -12.77 -8.19 -6.99
CA GLN A 343 -12.47 -8.52 -8.38
C GLN A 343 -13.01 -7.39 -9.27
N THR A 344 -12.67 -6.16 -8.90
CA THR A 344 -13.15 -4.93 -9.57
C THR A 344 -12.50 -4.67 -10.92
N TRP A 345 -11.54 -5.51 -11.33
CA TRP A 345 -11.16 -5.62 -12.74
C TRP A 345 -12.27 -6.19 -13.61
N PHE A 346 -13.27 -6.89 -13.06
CA PHE A 346 -14.48 -7.21 -13.82
C PHE A 346 -15.47 -6.05 -13.75
N SER A 347 -16.28 -5.90 -14.79
CA SER A 347 -17.38 -4.93 -14.75
C SER A 347 -18.53 -5.44 -13.87
N PRO A 348 -19.28 -4.54 -13.20
CA PRO A 348 -20.48 -4.93 -12.46
C PRO A 348 -21.44 -5.76 -13.33
N GLY A 349 -21.81 -6.94 -12.84
CA GLY A 349 -22.71 -7.87 -13.54
C GLY A 349 -22.00 -8.98 -14.33
N GLU A 350 -20.68 -8.91 -14.51
CA GLU A 350 -19.91 -10.02 -15.07
C GLU A 350 -19.75 -11.16 -14.05
N THR A 351 -19.68 -12.41 -14.55
CA THR A 351 -19.44 -13.58 -13.69
C THR A 351 -18.07 -13.47 -13.03
N GLY A 352 -18.04 -13.48 -11.69
CA GLY A 352 -16.81 -13.36 -10.91
C GLY A 352 -16.59 -11.96 -10.33
N TYR A 353 -17.38 -10.96 -10.73
CA TYR A 353 -17.33 -9.64 -10.10
C TYR A 353 -17.56 -9.73 -8.58
N SER A 354 -16.71 -9.04 -7.82
CA SER A 354 -16.93 -8.73 -6.41
C SER A 354 -16.42 -7.32 -6.14
N GLN A 355 -17.26 -6.53 -5.47
CA GLN A 355 -16.98 -5.13 -5.15
C GLN A 355 -15.81 -5.03 -4.17
N SER A 356 -15.05 -3.93 -4.26
CA SER A 356 -14.01 -3.62 -3.29
C SER A 356 -14.61 -3.29 -1.92
N SER A 357 -13.82 -3.49 -0.87
CA SER A 357 -14.23 -3.21 0.50
C SER A 357 -13.05 -2.91 1.42
N LEU A 358 -13.31 -2.22 2.53
CA LEU A 358 -12.39 -2.15 3.66
C LEU A 358 -12.87 -3.12 4.73
N SER A 359 -11.97 -3.89 5.33
CA SER A 359 -12.30 -4.73 6.49
C SER A 359 -11.67 -4.15 7.75
N LEU A 360 -12.39 -4.28 8.87
CA LEU A 360 -11.89 -3.96 10.20
C LEU A 360 -11.83 -5.23 11.04
N ILE A 361 -10.74 -5.38 11.78
CA ILE A 361 -10.45 -6.53 12.63
C ILE A 361 -10.06 -6.00 14.01
N GLN A 362 -10.68 -6.53 15.06
CA GLN A 362 -10.23 -6.32 16.43
C GLN A 362 -9.04 -7.22 16.70
N PHE A 363 -8.00 -6.66 17.31
CA PHE A 363 -6.77 -7.35 17.66
C PHE A 363 -6.56 -7.29 19.17
N ASP A 364 -6.44 -8.46 19.81
CA ASP A 364 -6.03 -8.55 21.20
C ASP A 364 -4.50 -8.54 21.26
N ALA A 365 -3.93 -7.37 21.54
CA ALA A 365 -2.49 -7.18 21.67
C ALA A 365 -1.85 -8.08 22.73
N MET A 366 -2.59 -8.66 23.69
CA MET A 366 -2.00 -9.56 24.67
C MET A 366 -1.84 -11.00 24.17
N THR A 367 -2.77 -11.47 23.34
CA THR A 367 -2.88 -12.89 22.97
C THR A 367 -2.70 -13.15 21.47
N GLY A 368 -2.70 -12.11 20.64
CA GLY A 368 -2.69 -12.21 19.19
C GLY A 368 -4.01 -12.73 18.61
N GLN A 369 -5.06 -12.85 19.42
CA GLN A 369 -6.37 -13.25 18.92
C GLN A 369 -6.98 -12.12 18.09
N VAL A 370 -7.66 -12.50 17.01
CA VAL A 370 -8.31 -11.59 16.09
C VAL A 370 -9.80 -11.90 15.98
N ASN A 371 -10.60 -10.85 15.86
CA ASN A 371 -12.04 -10.96 15.59
C ASN A 371 -12.40 -10.07 14.40
N HIS A 372 -12.91 -10.66 13.33
CA HIS A 372 -13.38 -9.93 12.17
C HIS A 372 -14.64 -9.15 12.54
N VAL A 373 -14.61 -7.84 12.35
CA VAL A 373 -15.66 -6.92 12.79
C VAL A 373 -16.69 -6.69 11.69
N GLY A 374 -16.22 -6.47 10.46
CA GLY A 374 -17.08 -6.25 9.31
C GLY A 374 -16.29 -5.88 8.05
N ASP A 375 -17.03 -5.81 6.95
CA ASP A 375 -16.57 -5.40 5.62
C ASP A 375 -17.48 -4.29 5.11
N TRP A 376 -16.89 -3.18 4.67
CA TRP A 376 -17.60 -2.01 4.14
C TRP A 376 -17.25 -1.83 2.67
N THR A 377 -18.21 -2.13 1.80
CA THR A 377 -18.06 -2.01 0.35
C THR A 377 -18.15 -0.55 -0.11
N PHE A 378 -17.41 -0.22 -1.16
CA PHE A 378 -17.44 1.10 -1.79
C PHE A 378 -17.13 1.02 -3.29
N ASP A 379 -17.29 2.12 -4.01
CA ASP A 379 -17.28 2.15 -5.47
C ASP A 379 -15.87 2.29 -6.08
N GLY A 380 -14.85 2.48 -5.24
CA GLY A 380 -13.46 2.51 -5.69
C GLY A 380 -13.04 1.18 -6.30
N ILE A 381 -12.25 1.25 -7.37
CA ILE A 381 -11.68 0.09 -8.06
C ILE A 381 -10.24 -0.08 -7.56
N LEU A 382 -9.86 -1.33 -7.26
CA LEU A 382 -8.51 -1.70 -6.82
C LEU A 382 -7.97 -0.83 -5.65
N PRO A 383 -8.67 -0.75 -4.51
CA PRO A 383 -8.10 -0.08 -3.35
C PRO A 383 -7.00 -0.90 -2.70
N GLU A 384 -5.84 -0.28 -2.54
CA GLU A 384 -4.62 -0.97 -2.14
C GLU A 384 -3.99 -0.33 -0.91
N GLY A 385 -3.60 0.94 -0.92
CA GLY A 385 -3.04 1.58 0.27
C GLY A 385 -4.09 1.77 1.37
N ILE A 386 -3.74 1.52 2.63
CA ILE A 386 -4.60 1.87 3.78
C ILE A 386 -3.76 2.27 4.98
N GLU A 387 -4.16 3.30 5.71
CA GLU A 387 -3.51 3.72 6.96
C GLU A 387 -4.51 4.34 7.94
N PHE A 388 -4.21 4.22 9.24
CA PHE A 388 -4.89 4.99 10.29
C PHE A 388 -4.31 6.41 10.37
N ASP A 389 -5.12 7.35 10.83
CA ASP A 389 -4.63 8.67 11.23
C ASP A 389 -3.95 8.63 12.62
N ALA A 390 -3.20 9.68 12.97
CA ALA A 390 -2.48 9.76 14.25
C ALA A 390 -3.37 9.63 15.51
N SER A 391 -4.69 9.76 15.35
CA SER A 391 -5.67 9.69 16.45
C SER A 391 -6.46 8.38 16.52
N ASP A 392 -6.24 7.48 15.57
CA ASP A 392 -7.02 6.23 15.37
C ASP A 392 -8.53 6.44 15.20
N GLN A 393 -8.95 7.66 14.83
CA GLN A 393 -10.36 8.03 14.60
C GLN A 393 -10.75 7.96 13.14
N TYR A 394 -9.77 7.87 12.25
CA TYR A 394 -9.98 7.78 10.82
C TYR A 394 -9.02 6.77 10.18
N VAL A 395 -9.44 6.25 9.03
CA VAL A 395 -8.56 5.57 8.09
C VAL A 395 -8.65 6.27 6.73
N VAL A 396 -7.55 6.25 5.99
CA VAL A 396 -7.50 6.68 4.59
C VAL A 396 -7.20 5.46 3.74
N ALA A 397 -7.90 5.34 2.60
CA ALA A 397 -7.67 4.30 1.61
C ALA A 397 -7.24 4.94 0.28
N GLY A 398 -6.23 4.36 -0.37
CA GLY A 398 -5.82 4.69 -1.72
C GLY A 398 -6.67 3.91 -2.71
N VAL A 399 -7.27 4.63 -3.66
CA VAL A 399 -8.15 4.09 -4.70
C VAL A 399 -7.48 4.24 -6.04
N PHE A 400 -7.27 3.13 -6.75
CA PHE A 400 -6.62 3.14 -8.06
C PHE A 400 -7.38 3.99 -9.06
N GLU A 401 -8.69 3.77 -9.18
CA GLU A 401 -9.59 4.60 -9.99
C GLU A 401 -11.06 4.44 -9.59
N TYR A 402 -11.91 5.32 -10.12
CA TYR A 402 -13.36 5.15 -10.11
C TYR A 402 -13.91 4.90 -11.51
N ASP A 403 -15.05 4.23 -11.60
CA ASP A 403 -15.81 4.07 -12.85
C ASP A 403 -16.46 5.40 -13.28
N THR A 404 -15.63 6.29 -13.82
CA THR A 404 -15.99 7.63 -14.29
C THR A 404 -15.58 7.81 -15.76
N PRO A 405 -16.14 8.81 -16.48
CA PRO A 405 -15.66 9.13 -17.82
C PRO A 405 -14.17 9.42 -17.85
N GLU A 406 -13.48 9.00 -18.91
CA GLU A 406 -12.04 9.24 -19.07
C GLU A 406 -11.68 10.74 -19.09
N PRO A 407 -10.49 11.13 -18.59
CA PRO A 407 -9.49 10.28 -17.95
C PRO A 407 -9.88 9.95 -16.50
N ARG A 408 -9.94 8.65 -16.18
CA ARG A 408 -10.19 8.19 -14.81
C ARG A 408 -9.04 8.62 -13.89
N GLN A 409 -9.36 9.08 -12.70
CA GLN A 409 -8.39 9.49 -11.67
C GLN A 409 -8.42 8.51 -10.50
N GLY A 410 -7.29 8.37 -9.80
CA GLY A 410 -7.22 7.76 -8.49
C GLY A 410 -7.64 8.73 -7.40
N ALA A 411 -7.72 8.26 -6.16
CA ALA A 411 -8.03 9.13 -5.04
C ALA A 411 -7.55 8.59 -3.68
N LEU A 412 -7.62 9.48 -2.69
CA LEU A 412 -7.63 9.16 -1.26
C LEU A 412 -9.06 9.30 -0.74
N GLU A 413 -9.60 8.22 -0.18
CA GLU A 413 -10.94 8.16 0.41
C GLU A 413 -10.87 8.00 1.93
N PHE A 414 -11.62 8.83 2.66
CA PHE A 414 -11.50 8.93 4.11
C PHE A 414 -12.71 8.33 4.82
N TRP A 415 -12.43 7.51 5.83
CA TRP A 415 -13.43 6.80 6.63
C TRP A 415 -13.22 7.09 8.11
N ARG A 416 -14.30 7.27 8.83
CA ARG A 416 -14.29 7.42 10.28
C ARG A 416 -14.35 6.06 10.95
N VAL A 417 -13.52 5.87 11.96
CA VAL A 417 -13.56 4.73 12.89
C VAL A 417 -14.50 5.08 14.04
N ASN A 418 -15.76 4.64 13.97
CA ASN A 418 -16.73 4.84 15.03
C ASN A 418 -16.57 3.76 16.11
N ARG A 419 -16.10 4.17 17.30
CA ARG A 419 -15.92 3.31 18.49
C ARG A 419 -16.99 3.53 19.58
N ALA A 420 -18.09 4.22 19.27
CA ALA A 420 -19.11 4.56 20.27
C ALA A 420 -19.98 3.36 20.71
N GLY A 421 -20.01 2.28 19.92
CA GLY A 421 -20.73 1.04 20.22
C GLY A 421 -19.85 -0.05 20.84
N GLU A 422 -20.43 -1.22 21.12
CA GLU A 422 -19.70 -2.40 21.61
C GLU A 422 -18.67 -2.93 20.60
N THR A 423 -18.96 -2.75 19.32
CA THR A 423 -18.13 -3.19 18.19
C THR A 423 -17.79 -1.96 17.34
N PRO A 424 -16.52 -1.71 17.02
CA PRO A 424 -16.13 -0.57 16.18
C PRO A 424 -16.68 -0.71 14.76
N GLN A 425 -16.87 0.40 14.04
CA GLN A 425 -17.38 0.40 12.68
C GLN A 425 -16.65 1.43 11.82
N LEU A 426 -16.62 1.20 10.49
CA LEU A 426 -16.20 2.21 9.53
C LEU A 426 -17.42 2.98 8.99
N GLU A 427 -17.31 4.30 8.91
CA GLU A 427 -18.32 5.20 8.34
C GLU A 427 -17.68 6.07 7.26
N PRO A 428 -18.22 6.12 6.02
CA PRO A 428 -17.67 6.98 4.98
C PRO A 428 -17.87 8.47 5.33
N THR A 429 -16.90 9.33 4.99
CA THR A 429 -16.94 10.77 5.32
C THR A 429 -17.38 11.68 4.17
N ASP A 430 -17.73 11.11 3.01
CA ASP A 430 -17.94 11.77 1.71
C ASP A 430 -16.73 12.58 1.19
N TYR A 431 -15.65 12.73 1.96
CA TYR A 431 -14.50 13.53 1.62
C TYR A 431 -13.48 12.70 0.83
N VAL A 432 -13.17 13.13 -0.39
CA VAL A 432 -12.30 12.41 -1.34
C VAL A 432 -11.33 13.39 -2.00
N ILE A 433 -10.03 13.10 -1.92
CA ILE A 433 -8.99 13.90 -2.60
C ILE A 433 -8.53 13.15 -3.85
N ALA A 434 -8.75 13.74 -5.03
CA ALA A 434 -8.23 13.18 -6.27
C ALA A 434 -6.70 13.17 -6.26
N THR A 435 -6.11 12.06 -6.70
CA THR A 435 -4.68 11.89 -6.94
C THR A 435 -4.44 11.74 -8.44
N GLY A 436 -3.21 11.41 -8.84
CA GLY A 436 -2.98 10.81 -10.15
C GLY A 436 -3.71 9.47 -10.28
N PRO A 437 -3.90 8.97 -11.52
CA PRO A 437 -4.40 7.62 -11.73
C PRO A 437 -3.52 6.61 -10.99
N GLY A 438 -4.15 5.61 -10.39
CA GLY A 438 -3.47 4.43 -9.88
C GLY A 438 -2.89 4.53 -8.47
N ALA A 439 -3.52 5.27 -7.55
CA ALA A 439 -3.07 5.32 -6.16
C ALA A 439 -3.13 3.94 -5.48
N HIS A 440 -1.98 3.44 -5.01
CA HIS A 440 -1.89 2.07 -4.51
C HIS A 440 -1.01 1.86 -3.27
N SER A 441 -0.09 2.77 -2.96
CA SER A 441 0.64 2.74 -1.69
C SER A 441 0.58 4.12 -1.06
N LEU A 442 0.41 4.17 0.27
CA LEU A 442 0.35 5.42 1.02
C LEU A 442 0.89 5.23 2.43
N ILE A 443 1.30 6.36 3.04
CA ILE A 443 1.62 6.48 4.45
C ILE A 443 0.97 7.73 5.05
N VAL A 444 0.67 7.66 6.33
CA VAL A 444 0.40 8.84 7.18
C VAL A 444 1.66 9.11 7.99
N VAL A 445 2.13 10.36 7.96
CA VAL A 445 3.29 10.80 8.73
C VAL A 445 2.79 11.69 9.86
N ASP A 446 3.20 11.38 11.09
CA ASP A 446 2.70 12.02 12.32
C ASP A 446 3.49 13.25 12.77
#